data_AF-A0A918QNA5-F1
#
_entry.id   AF-A0A918QNA5-F1
#
_cell.length_a   1.000
_cell.length_b   1.000
_cell.length_c   1.000
_cell.angle_alpha   90.00
_cell.angle_beta   90.00
_cell.angle_gamma   90.00
#
_symmetry.space_group_name_H-M   'P 1'
#
loop_
_entity.id
_entity.type
_entity.pdbx_description
1 polymer ?
#
loop_
_entity_poly.entity_id
_entity_poly.type
_entity_poly.pdbx_seq_one_letter_code
_entity_poly.pdbx_strand_id
1 'polypeptide(L)'
;MSVSLYYSAYRTTPLTETESASVARIVAVRMASFPYEDEESLYVYDQGDQDADEPRQIVAGSTKMPFDPTRLMPVIAHLLDSVSELRRAIPDAEWRVHMDDLDVPWDEAEGYTLPGIRT
;
A
#
# COMPACT_ATOMS: atom_id res chain seq x y z
N MET A 1 19.22 -5.56 9.49
CA MET A 1 18.23 -5.83 8.43
C MET A 1 16.92 -5.23 8.90
N SER A 2 16.28 -4.40 8.09
CA SER A 2 14.98 -3.79 8.41
C SER A 2 13.92 -4.43 7.55
N VAL A 3 12.77 -4.71 8.15
CA VAL A 3 11.61 -5.26 7.44
C VAL A 3 10.84 -4.12 6.79
N SER A 4 10.37 -4.32 5.56
CA SER A 4 9.51 -3.34 4.87
C SER A 4 8.24 -4.00 4.35
N LEU A 5 7.14 -3.22 4.34
CA LEU A 5 5.93 -3.59 3.61
C LEU A 5 5.99 -2.98 2.23
N TYR A 6 5.88 -3.83 1.22
CA TYR A 6 5.80 -3.47 -0.18
C TYR A 6 4.36 -3.64 -0.64
N TYR A 7 3.87 -2.69 -1.41
CA TYR A 7 2.55 -2.76 -2.04
C TYR A 7 2.64 -2.30 -3.48
N SER A 8 1.95 -3.02 -4.35
CA SER A 8 1.92 -2.75 -5.77
C SER A 8 0.58 -3.12 -6.38
N ALA A 9 0.20 -2.39 -7.41
CA ALA A 9 -0.99 -2.65 -8.20
C ALA A 9 -0.58 -2.81 -9.67
N TYR A 10 -1.09 -3.84 -10.32
CA TYR A 10 -0.79 -4.17 -11.71
C TYR A 10 -2.07 -4.17 -12.53
N ARG A 11 -2.04 -3.50 -13.68
CA ARG A 11 -3.07 -3.65 -14.71
C ARG A 11 -2.55 -3.18 -16.07
N THR A 12 -3.27 -3.49 -17.13
CA THR A 12 -2.86 -3.13 -18.51
C THR A 12 -3.16 -1.68 -18.89
N THR A 13 -4.03 -0.98 -18.15
CA THR A 13 -4.39 0.42 -18.38
C THR A 13 -3.70 1.37 -17.40
N PRO A 14 -3.23 2.57 -17.81
CA PRO A 14 -2.69 3.55 -16.87
C PRO A 14 -3.77 4.03 -15.89
N LEU A 15 -3.38 4.61 -14.76
CA LEU A 15 -4.31 5.35 -13.89
C LEU A 15 -5.02 6.44 -14.69
N THR A 16 -6.34 6.49 -14.56
CA THR A 16 -7.13 7.63 -15.02
C THR A 16 -6.83 8.85 -14.16
N GLU A 17 -7.11 10.05 -14.66
CA GLU A 17 -6.94 11.29 -13.87
C GLU A 17 -7.72 11.25 -12.55
N THR A 18 -8.89 10.61 -12.54
CA THR A 18 -9.73 10.46 -11.34
C THR A 18 -9.10 9.53 -10.31
N GLU A 19 -8.54 8.41 -10.77
CA GLU A 19 -7.82 7.47 -9.88
C GLU A 19 -6.53 8.11 -9.35
N SER A 20 -5.75 8.77 -10.20
CA SER A 20 -4.54 9.50 -9.78
C SER A 20 -4.84 10.56 -8.73
N ALA A 21 -5.89 11.37 -8.93
CA ALA A 21 -6.34 12.35 -7.94
C ALA A 21 -6.82 11.69 -6.62
N SER A 22 -7.44 10.52 -6.72
CA SER A 22 -7.90 9.76 -5.55
C SER A 22 -6.73 9.16 -4.77
N VAL A 23 -5.74 8.57 -5.45
CA VAL A 23 -4.49 8.09 -4.84
C VAL A 23 -3.77 9.23 -4.14
N ALA A 24 -3.56 10.36 -4.82
CA ALA A 24 -2.89 11.52 -4.24
C ALA A 24 -3.60 12.03 -2.98
N ARG A 25 -4.94 12.07 -3.00
CA ARG A 25 -5.75 12.44 -1.83
C ARG A 25 -5.59 11.45 -0.68
N ILE A 26 -5.71 10.15 -0.95
CA ILE A 26 -5.58 9.09 0.08
C ILE A 26 -4.19 9.17 0.71
N VAL A 27 -3.13 9.28 -0.10
CA VAL A 27 -1.76 9.41 0.40
C VAL A 27 -1.62 10.62 1.31
N ALA A 28 -2.08 11.80 0.87
CA ALA A 28 -2.01 13.01 1.68
C ALA A 28 -2.76 12.88 3.03
N VAL A 29 -3.97 12.31 3.02
CA VAL A 29 -4.77 12.10 4.24
C VAL A 29 -4.12 11.08 5.17
N ARG A 30 -3.61 9.96 4.63
CA ARG A 30 -2.99 8.89 5.41
C ARG A 30 -1.63 9.31 5.99
N MET A 31 -0.87 10.13 5.28
CA MET A 31 0.33 10.76 5.82
C MET A 31 0.00 11.76 6.93
N ALA A 32 -1.01 12.61 6.74
CA ALA A 32 -1.39 13.61 7.75
C ALA A 32 -2.01 13.01 9.03
N SER A 33 -2.62 11.83 8.93
CA SER A 33 -3.24 11.10 10.05
C SER A 33 -2.29 10.09 10.71
N PHE A 34 -1.05 9.95 10.22
CA PHE A 34 -0.09 9.01 10.78
C PHE A 34 0.37 9.48 12.18
N PRO A 35 0.29 8.61 13.21
CA PRO A 35 0.47 9.05 14.59
C PRO A 35 1.94 9.23 15.02
N TYR A 36 2.91 8.89 14.17
CA TYR A 36 4.33 8.93 14.50
C TYR A 36 5.10 9.84 13.54
N GLU A 37 5.63 10.95 14.04
CA GLU A 37 6.38 11.92 13.22
C GLU A 37 7.79 11.40 12.83
N ASP A 38 8.33 10.45 13.59
CA ASP A 38 9.67 9.88 13.45
C ASP A 38 9.73 8.55 12.70
N GLU A 39 8.57 7.98 12.37
CA GLU A 39 8.47 6.74 11.59
C GLU A 39 8.09 7.03 10.13
N GLU A 40 8.39 6.09 9.24
CA GLU A 40 7.97 6.19 7.84
C GLU A 40 6.47 5.86 7.71
N SER A 41 5.73 6.74 7.06
CA SER A 41 4.32 6.54 6.73
C SER A 41 4.16 5.87 5.36
N LEU A 42 2.92 5.73 4.88
CA LEU A 42 2.62 5.36 3.49
C LEU A 42 3.41 6.21 2.50
N TYR A 43 4.20 5.55 1.65
CA TYR A 43 5.01 6.19 0.61
C TYR A 43 4.77 5.52 -0.74
N VAL A 44 4.13 6.23 -1.67
CA VAL A 44 3.88 5.76 -3.04
C VAL A 44 4.95 6.38 -3.94
N TYR A 45 5.59 5.56 -4.76
CA TYR A 45 6.60 5.99 -5.72
C TYR A 45 5.96 6.82 -6.84
N ASP A 46 6.70 7.81 -7.30
CA ASP A 46 6.28 8.57 -8.48
C ASP A 46 6.35 7.65 -9.71
N GLN A 47 5.21 7.51 -10.37
CA GLN A 47 5.06 6.68 -11.55
C GLN A 47 5.50 7.53 -12.74
N GLY A 48 6.80 7.49 -13.06
CA GLY A 48 7.30 8.09 -14.30
C GLY A 48 6.64 7.50 -15.54
N ASP A 49 6.91 8.06 -16.73
CA ASP A 49 6.38 7.54 -18.00
C ASP A 49 6.80 6.08 -18.21
N GLN A 50 5.90 5.14 -17.88
CA GLN A 50 6.10 3.70 -18.07
C GLN A 50 5.60 3.26 -19.45
N ASP A 51 6.39 2.45 -20.15
CA ASP A 51 6.07 1.86 -21.45
C ASP A 51 4.76 1.06 -21.43
N ALA A 52 4.06 1.01 -22.57
CA ALA A 52 2.68 0.54 -22.68
C ALA A 52 2.49 -0.97 -22.92
N ASP A 53 3.57 -1.73 -23.09
CA ASP A 53 3.53 -3.12 -23.61
C ASP A 53 3.67 -4.24 -22.54
N GLU A 54 3.84 -3.91 -21.26
CA GLU A 54 3.86 -4.87 -20.14
C GLU A 54 2.72 -4.59 -19.14
N PRO A 55 2.30 -5.56 -18.29
CA PRO A 55 1.37 -5.26 -17.19
C PRO A 55 1.96 -4.14 -16.34
N ARG A 56 1.42 -2.94 -16.54
CA ARG A 56 1.94 -1.72 -15.95
C ARG A 56 1.78 -1.82 -14.45
N GLN A 57 2.89 -1.73 -13.72
CA GLN A 57 2.86 -1.56 -12.28
C GLN A 57 2.38 -0.14 -12.00
N ILE A 58 1.06 0.08 -12.04
CA ILE A 58 0.43 1.40 -12.01
C ILE A 58 0.52 2.11 -10.65
N VAL A 59 0.73 1.35 -9.57
CA VAL A 59 1.03 1.88 -8.24
C VAL A 59 2.11 0.99 -7.65
N ALA A 60 3.08 1.62 -6.99
CA ALA A 60 4.14 0.93 -6.28
C ALA A 60 4.54 1.78 -5.07
N GLY A 61 4.89 1.13 -3.98
CA GLY A 61 5.42 1.82 -2.81
C GLY A 61 5.93 0.86 -1.77
N SER A 62 6.63 1.43 -0.80
CA SER A 62 7.19 0.69 0.32
C SER A 62 7.21 1.56 1.56
N THR A 63 7.00 0.95 2.72
CA THR A 63 7.19 1.60 4.01
C THR A 63 8.02 0.70 4.91
N LYS A 64 9.08 1.25 5.50
CA LYS A 64 9.93 0.55 6.46
C LYS A 64 9.21 0.37 7.80
N MET A 65 9.33 -0.81 8.39
CA MET A 65 8.74 -1.11 9.69
C MET A 65 9.52 -0.46 10.84
N PRO A 66 8.80 0.03 11.88
CA PRO A 66 9.42 0.48 13.11
C PRO A 66 10.27 -0.62 13.74
N PHE A 67 11.40 -0.24 14.34
CA PHE A 67 12.18 -1.14 15.19
C PHE A 67 11.54 -1.31 16.58
N ASP A 68 10.72 -0.34 17.01
CA ASP A 68 9.99 -0.42 18.26
C ASP A 68 8.80 -1.39 18.13
N PRO A 69 8.81 -2.54 18.82
CA PRO A 69 7.75 -3.54 18.72
C PRO A 69 6.39 -3.03 19.23
N THR A 70 6.38 -1.99 20.08
CA THR A 70 5.15 -1.39 20.58
C THR A 70 4.43 -0.54 19.52
N ARG A 71 5.17 -0.06 18.52
CA ARG A 71 4.66 0.73 17.38
C ARG A 71 4.40 -0.11 16.14
N LEU A 72 5.04 -1.28 16.04
CA LEU A 72 4.96 -2.16 14.88
C LEU A 72 3.51 -2.48 14.47
N MET A 73 2.69 -2.96 15.41
CA MET A 73 1.30 -3.32 15.11
C MET A 73 0.42 -2.13 14.72
N PRO A 74 0.44 -0.98 15.43
CA PRO A 74 -0.24 0.23 14.99
C PRO A 74 0.16 0.70 13.58
N VAL A 75 1.45 0.68 13.27
CA VAL A 75 1.94 1.09 11.93
C VAL A 75 1.47 0.12 10.85
N ILE A 76 1.58 -1.20 11.09
CA ILE A 76 1.08 -2.22 10.15
C ILE A 76 -0.42 -2.02 9.91
N ALA A 77 -1.23 -1.84 10.96
CA ALA A 77 -2.67 -1.62 10.81
C ALA A 77 -2.96 -0.36 9.97
N HIS A 78 -2.30 0.77 10.28
CA HIS A 78 -2.47 2.01 9.51
C HIS A 78 -2.10 1.85 8.03
N LEU A 79 -1.01 1.14 7.75
CA LEU A 79 -0.56 0.88 6.37
C LEU A 79 -1.55 -0.01 5.63
N LEU A 80 -2.01 -1.09 6.25
CA LEU A 80 -2.95 -2.01 5.59
C LEU A 80 -4.33 -1.37 5.41
N ASP A 81 -4.80 -0.52 6.32
CA ASP A 81 -5.99 0.31 6.12
C ASP A 81 -5.80 1.29 4.94
N SER A 82 -4.62 1.90 4.84
CA SER A 82 -4.28 2.79 3.74
C SER A 82 -4.28 2.06 2.40
N VAL A 83 -3.67 0.87 2.33
CA VAL A 83 -3.68 0.02 1.14
C VAL A 83 -5.10 -0.43 0.80
N SER A 84 -5.95 -0.71 1.80
CA SER A 84 -7.38 -1.03 1.58
C SER A 84 -8.11 0.10 0.87
N GLU A 85 -7.86 1.36 1.24
CA GLU A 85 -8.44 2.51 0.55
C GLU A 85 -7.91 2.68 -0.87
N LEU A 86 -6.60 2.49 -1.08
CA LEU A 86 -6.01 2.53 -2.43
C LEU A 86 -6.61 1.46 -3.33
N ARG A 87 -6.82 0.24 -2.82
CA ARG A 87 -7.48 -0.87 -3.53
C ARG A 87 -8.88 -0.51 -3.97
N ARG A 88 -9.66 0.14 -3.10
CA ARG A 88 -11.02 0.57 -3.44
C ARG A 88 -11.04 1.71 -4.47
N ALA A 89 -10.00 2.55 -4.47
CA ALA A 89 -9.85 3.61 -5.47
C ALA A 89 -9.45 3.06 -6.85
N ILE A 90 -8.83 1.87 -6.91
CA ILE A 90 -8.38 1.22 -8.14
C ILE A 90 -8.89 -0.24 -8.13
N PRO A 91 -10.20 -0.45 -8.37
CA PRO A 91 -10.84 -1.75 -8.23
C PRO A 91 -10.41 -2.76 -9.31
N ASP A 92 -10.04 -2.27 -10.50
CA ASP A 92 -9.67 -3.10 -11.65
C ASP A 92 -8.15 -3.33 -11.75
N ALA A 93 -7.50 -3.59 -10.61
CA ALA A 93 -6.07 -3.87 -10.55
C ALA A 93 -5.77 -5.11 -9.69
N GLU A 94 -4.76 -5.86 -10.11
CA GLU A 94 -4.20 -6.95 -9.30
C GLU A 94 -3.29 -6.33 -8.24
N TRP A 95 -3.67 -6.48 -6.98
CA TRP A 95 -2.92 -5.95 -5.85
C TRP A 95 -2.05 -7.01 -5.20
N ARG A 96 -0.80 -6.65 -4.98
CA ARG A 96 0.22 -7.47 -4.36
C ARG A 96 0.83 -6.75 -3.17
N VAL A 97 0.77 -7.37 -2.00
CA VAL A 97 1.28 -6.84 -0.73
C VAL A 97 2.17 -7.88 -0.10
N HIS A 98 3.41 -7.49 0.18
CA HIS A 98 4.45 -8.38 0.67
C HIS A 98 5.22 -7.69 1.81
N MET A 99 5.56 -8.45 2.85
CA MET A 99 6.43 -8.02 3.93
C MET A 99 7.76 -8.76 3.81
N ASP A 100 8.77 -8.10 3.26
CA ASP A 100 9.98 -8.74 2.73
C ASP A 100 9.64 -9.98 1.87
N ASP A 101 9.92 -11.19 2.37
CA ASP A 101 9.69 -12.47 1.67
C ASP A 101 8.32 -13.10 1.99
N LEU A 102 7.47 -12.44 2.80
CA LEU A 102 6.18 -12.98 3.22
C LEU A 102 5.03 -12.30 2.47
N ASP A 103 4.29 -13.08 1.68
CA ASP A 103 3.05 -12.64 1.06
C ASP A 103 1.98 -12.38 2.12
N VAL A 104 1.30 -11.23 2.04
CA VAL A 104 0.14 -10.93 2.88
C VAL A 104 -1.12 -11.29 2.09
N PRO A 105 -1.77 -12.44 2.40
CA PRO A 105 -2.98 -12.85 1.70
C PRO A 105 -4.11 -11.85 1.95
N TRP A 106 -4.78 -11.49 0.87
CA TRP A 106 -5.79 -10.45 0.87
C TRP A 106 -7.06 -10.95 0.20
N ASP A 107 -8.16 -10.90 0.93
CA ASP A 107 -9.51 -11.22 0.47
C ASP A 107 -10.21 -9.93 0.00
N GLU A 108 -10.87 -10.00 -1.16
CA GLU A 108 -11.54 -8.82 -1.75
C GLU A 108 -12.75 -8.34 -0.94
N ALA A 109 -13.39 -9.23 -0.18
CA ALA A 109 -14.56 -8.92 0.65
C ALA A 109 -14.19 -8.55 2.09
N GLU A 110 -13.21 -9.24 2.68
CA GLU A 110 -12.86 -9.11 4.11
C GLU A 110 -11.58 -8.29 4.37
N GLY A 111 -10.78 -7.96 3.34
CA GLY A 111 -9.55 -7.19 3.51
C GLY A 111 -8.32 -8.07 3.68
N TYR A 112 -7.38 -7.70 4.56
CA TYR A 112 -6.14 -8.45 4.74
C TYR A 112 -6.26 -9.47 5.89
N THR A 113 -5.58 -10.60 5.75
CA THR A 113 -5.40 -11.55 6.85
C THR A 113 -3.92 -11.65 7.20
N LEU A 114 -3.58 -11.27 8.43
CA LEU A 114 -2.25 -11.52 8.99
C LEU A 114 -2.29 -12.87 9.73
N PRO A 115 -1.29 -13.75 9.56
CA PRO A 115 -1.19 -14.97 10.36
C PRO A 115 -1.19 -14.60 11.85
N GLY A 116 -2.30 -14.89 12.56
CA GLY A 116 -2.45 -14.61 14.00
C GLY A 116 -3.42 -13.49 14.36
N ILE A 117 -4.00 -12.75 13.40
CA ILE A 117 -5.03 -11.73 13.65
C ILE A 117 -6.16 -11.94 12.65
N ARG A 118 -7.36 -12.26 13.16
CA ARG A 118 -8.62 -12.15 12.41
C ARG A 118 -9.28 -10.84 12.86
N THR A 119 -9.62 -9.98 11.91
CA THR A 119 -10.52 -8.84 12.10
C THR A 119 -11.91 -9.19 11.58
#